data_AF-A0A6P0YT51-F1
#
_entry.id   AF-A0A6P0YT51-F1
#
_cell.length_a   1.000
_cell.length_b   1.000
_cell.length_c   1.000
_cell.angle_alpha   90.00
_cell.angle_beta   90.00
_cell.angle_gamma   90.00
#
_symmetry.space_group_name_H-M   'P 1'
#
loop_
_entity.id
_entity.type
_entity.pdbx_description
1 polymer ?
#
loop_
_entity_poly.entity_id
_entity_poly.type
_entity_poly.pdbx_seq_one_letter_code
_entity_poly.pdbx_strand_id
1 'polypeptide(L)'
;YSGLLVTSPFILYQIIQFVLPGLTRRERRLFAPIVLGSSILFFAGIGFAYIALIPAALNFFISYGADVVEQLWSIDRYFEFVLLLLFSTGIAFQIPVIQFLLGLLGIVSAKQMLSGWRYVLLGAVILGAVLTPSTDPITQSLLAGAVLGLYFGGAGLVVLLIPRTDV
;
A
#
# COMPACT_ATOMS: atom_id res chain seq x y z
N TYR A 1 -15.50 7.21 4.09
CA TYR A 1 -14.05 6.92 4.14
C TYR A 1 -13.40 7.27 5.48
N SER A 2 -13.69 8.40 6.12
CA SER A 2 -13.02 8.81 7.38
C SER A 2 -13.19 7.81 8.54
N GLY A 3 -14.39 7.20 8.68
CA GLY A 3 -14.59 6.14 9.68
C GLY A 3 -13.74 4.89 9.44
N LEU A 4 -13.50 4.52 8.18
CA LEU A 4 -12.62 3.40 7.81
C LEU A 4 -11.15 3.73 8.11
N LEU A 5 -10.73 4.98 7.91
CA LEU A 5 -9.37 5.42 8.21
C LEU A 5 -9.07 5.38 9.72
N VAL A 6 -10.01 5.83 10.56
CA VAL A 6 -9.83 5.81 12.02
C VAL A 6 -9.91 4.38 12.58
N THR A 7 -10.78 3.54 12.00
CA THR A 7 -10.96 2.15 12.44
C THR A 7 -9.90 1.21 11.84
N SER A 8 -9.07 1.67 10.90
CA SER A 8 -8.11 0.82 10.20
C SER A 8 -7.13 0.08 11.13
N PRO A 9 -6.62 0.62 12.25
CA PRO A 9 -5.73 -0.15 13.13
C PRO A 9 -6.46 -1.34 13.76
N PHE A 10 -7.73 -1.17 14.10
CA PHE A 10 -8.57 -2.25 14.61
C PHE A 10 -8.86 -3.30 13.52
N ILE A 11 -9.15 -2.87 12.29
CA ILE A 11 -9.33 -3.78 11.15
C ILE A 11 -8.06 -4.60 10.89
N LEU A 12 -6.89 -3.94 10.86
CA LEU A 12 -5.60 -4.60 10.66
C LEU A 12 -5.32 -5.60 11.77
N TYR A 13 -5.58 -5.24 13.02
CA TYR A 13 -5.50 -6.17 14.15
C TYR A 13 -6.35 -7.42 13.93
N GLN A 14 -7.61 -7.27 13.51
CA GLN A 14 -8.52 -8.41 13.26
C GLN A 14 -8.04 -9.28 12.10
N ILE A 15 -7.57 -8.67 11.00
CA ILE A 15 -7.02 -9.39 9.84
C ILE A 15 -5.80 -10.21 10.25
N ILE A 16 -4.85 -9.63 11.01
CA ILE A 16 -3.66 -10.34 11.46
C ILE A 16 -4.04 -11.42 12.49
N GLN A 17 -5.04 -11.17 13.33
CA GLN A 17 -5.54 -12.15 14.29
C GLN A 17 -6.15 -13.37 13.59
N PHE A 18 -6.78 -13.19 12.43
CA PHE A 18 -7.28 -14.32 11.62
C PHE A 18 -6.14 -15.23 11.12
N VAL A 19 -4.93 -14.70 10.94
CA VAL A 19 -3.74 -15.47 10.54
C VAL A 19 -3.09 -16.20 11.73
N LEU A 20 -3.36 -15.77 12.96
CA LEU A 20 -2.77 -16.31 14.20
C LEU A 20 -2.89 -17.85 14.38
N PRO A 21 -3.98 -18.53 13.96
CA PRO A 21 -4.05 -20.00 14.01
C PRO A 21 -3.01 -20.71 13.14
N GLY A 22 -2.56 -20.08 12.04
CA GLY A 22 -1.52 -20.61 11.16
C GLY A 22 -0.10 -20.45 11.70
N LEU A 23 0.09 -19.66 12.77
CA LEU A 23 1.40 -19.41 13.37
C LEU A 23 1.77 -20.45 14.42
N THR A 24 3.03 -20.87 14.42
CA THR A 24 3.57 -21.72 15.49
C THR A 24 3.59 -20.99 16.84
N ARG A 25 3.68 -21.74 17.95
CA ARG A 25 3.75 -21.16 19.30
C ARG A 25 4.91 -20.16 19.47
N ARG A 26 6.03 -20.39 18.79
CA ARG A 26 7.20 -19.51 18.83
C ARG A 26 6.97 -18.24 18.01
N GLU A 27 6.27 -18.33 16.89
CA GLU A 27 5.99 -17.20 15.99
C GLU A 27 4.90 -16.28 16.51
N ARG A 28 3.99 -16.77 17.38
CA ARG A 28 2.97 -15.93 18.03
C ARG A 28 3.55 -14.71 18.76
N ARG A 29 4.81 -14.75 19.20
CA ARG A 29 5.50 -13.59 19.80
C ARG A 29 5.67 -12.43 18.80
N LEU A 30 5.68 -12.72 17.50
CA LEU A 30 5.79 -11.73 16.43
C LEU A 30 4.47 -11.05 16.14
N PHE A 31 3.35 -11.52 16.68
CA PHE A 31 2.04 -10.92 16.44
C PHE A 31 1.98 -9.44 16.85
N ALA A 32 2.41 -9.11 18.07
CA ALA A 32 2.41 -7.73 18.56
C ALA A 32 3.28 -6.77 17.71
N PRO A 33 4.55 -7.09 17.39
CA PRO A 33 5.36 -6.22 16.53
C PRO A 33 4.83 -6.16 15.09
N ILE A 34 4.20 -7.22 14.55
CA ILE A 34 3.56 -7.18 13.23
C ILE A 34 2.38 -6.21 13.21
N VAL A 35 1.48 -6.28 14.20
CA VAL A 35 0.32 -5.38 14.31
C VAL A 35 0.77 -3.92 14.46
N LEU A 36 1.77 -3.67 15.32
CA LEU A 36 2.32 -2.33 15.52
C LEU A 36 2.98 -1.80 14.25
N GLY A 37 3.84 -2.60 13.61
CA GLY A 37 4.51 -2.24 12.36
C GLY A 37 3.53 -2.01 11.22
N SER A 38 2.48 -2.83 11.12
CA SER A 38 1.38 -2.68 10.16
C SER A 38 0.63 -1.36 10.36
N SER A 39 0.32 -1.01 11.61
CA SER A 39 -0.34 0.25 11.96
C SER A 39 0.54 1.45 11.59
N ILE A 40 1.83 1.40 11.92
CA ILE A 40 2.81 2.44 11.56
C ILE A 40 2.90 2.59 10.03
N LEU A 41 3.02 1.49 9.30
CA LEU A 41 3.06 1.50 7.84
C LEU A 41 1.78 2.07 7.24
N PHE A 42 0.61 1.77 7.80
CA PHE A 42 -0.66 2.32 7.32
C PHE A 42 -0.69 3.85 7.42
N PHE A 43 -0.32 4.39 8.60
CA PHE A 43 -0.26 5.84 8.80
C PHE A 43 0.87 6.49 7.99
N ALA A 44 2.00 5.80 7.79
CA ALA A 44 3.04 6.26 6.88
C ALA A 44 2.53 6.35 5.43
N GLY A 45 1.69 5.40 5.01
CA GLY A 45 1.03 5.43 3.71
C GLY A 45 0.04 6.58 3.55
N ILE A 46 -0.74 6.87 4.59
CA ILE A 46 -1.59 8.08 4.65
C ILE A 46 -0.73 9.33 4.54
N GLY A 47 0.36 9.41 5.32
CA GLY A 47 1.30 10.53 5.28
C GLY A 47 1.89 10.74 3.89
N PHE A 48 2.38 9.66 3.25
CA PHE A 48 2.91 9.69 1.89
C PHE A 48 1.87 10.16 0.87
N ALA A 49 0.63 9.66 0.95
CA ALA A 49 -0.43 10.12 0.07
C ALA A 49 -0.72 11.62 0.25
N TYR A 50 -0.76 12.10 1.49
CA TYR A 50 -1.02 13.51 1.80
C TYR A 50 0.08 14.45 1.32
N ILE A 51 1.35 14.08 1.51
CA ILE A 51 2.50 14.96 1.20
C ILE A 51 2.98 14.85 -0.25
N ALA A 52 2.76 13.71 -0.92
CA ALA A 52 3.35 13.44 -2.23
C ALA A 52 2.29 13.20 -3.32
N LEU A 53 1.37 12.25 -3.12
CA LEU A 53 0.40 11.87 -4.17
C LEU A 53 -0.67 12.92 -4.41
N ILE A 54 -1.28 13.46 -3.35
CA ILE A 54 -2.32 14.48 -3.47
C ILE A 54 -1.77 15.76 -4.11
N PRO A 55 -0.62 16.32 -3.67
CA PRO A 55 -0.05 17.50 -4.31
C PRO A 55 0.36 17.23 -5.75
N ALA A 56 0.94 16.07 -6.05
CA ALA A 56 1.29 15.70 -7.43
C ALA A 56 0.05 15.72 -8.34
N ALA A 57 -1.04 15.09 -7.89
CA ALA A 57 -2.27 15.04 -8.65
C ALA A 57 -2.90 16.41 -8.84
N LEU A 58 -3.04 17.19 -7.76
CA LEU A 58 -3.65 18.52 -7.82
C LEU A 58 -2.82 19.48 -8.69
N ASN A 59 -1.49 19.43 -8.61
CA ASN A 59 -0.63 20.22 -9.49
C ASN A 59 -0.78 19.81 -10.95
N PHE A 60 -0.84 18.50 -11.24
CA PHE A 60 -1.10 18.02 -12.59
C PHE A 60 -2.44 18.55 -13.11
N PHE A 61 -3.52 18.45 -12.33
CA PHE A 61 -4.84 18.96 -12.71
C PHE A 61 -4.85 20.47 -12.99
N ILE A 62 -4.28 21.28 -12.10
CA ILE A 62 -4.22 22.74 -12.26
C ILE A 62 -3.43 23.10 -13.53
N SER A 63 -2.29 22.45 -13.75
CA SER A 63 -1.43 22.71 -14.91
C SER A 63 -2.04 22.23 -16.24
N TYR A 64 -2.79 21.13 -16.23
CA TYR A 64 -3.39 20.55 -17.42
C TYR A 64 -4.68 21.26 -17.85
N GLY A 65 -5.46 21.78 -16.89
CA GLY A 65 -6.72 22.50 -17.17
C GLY A 65 -6.56 23.97 -17.55
N ALA A 66 -5.39 24.57 -17.29
CA ALA A 66 -5.14 26.01 -17.41
C ALA A 66 -5.41 26.59 -18.82
N ASP A 67 -5.26 25.79 -19.87
CA ASP A 67 -5.38 26.26 -21.27
C ASP A 67 -6.69 25.84 -21.96
N VAL A 68 -7.57 25.05 -21.31
CA VAL A 68 -8.73 24.43 -22.01
C VAL A 68 -10.08 24.63 -21.30
N VAL A 69 -10.19 24.51 -19.97
CA VAL A 69 -11.45 24.69 -19.20
C VAL A 69 -11.13 25.01 -17.73
N GLU A 70 -11.78 26.01 -17.13
CA GLU A 70 -11.73 26.19 -15.66
C GLU A 70 -12.22 24.91 -14.95
N GLN A 71 -11.30 24.26 -14.25
CA GLN A 71 -11.56 22.98 -13.61
C GLN A 71 -12.33 23.19 -12.31
N LEU A 72 -13.65 23.36 -12.42
CA LEU A 72 -14.58 23.49 -11.30
C LEU A 72 -14.78 22.12 -10.63
N TRP A 73 -13.96 21.81 -9.63
CA TRP A 73 -14.22 20.68 -8.75
C TRP A 73 -15.36 21.02 -7.79
N SER A 74 -16.38 20.16 -7.73
CA SER A 74 -17.25 20.17 -6.56
C SER A 74 -16.45 19.73 -5.34
N ILE A 75 -16.77 20.30 -4.19
CA ILE A 75 -16.12 19.95 -2.93
C ILE A 75 -16.27 18.45 -2.64
N ASP A 76 -17.41 17.86 -3.03
CA ASP A 76 -17.67 16.42 -2.87
C ASP A 76 -16.66 15.57 -3.65
N ARG A 77 -16.41 15.89 -4.92
CA ARG A 77 -15.45 15.14 -5.75
C ARG A 77 -14.04 15.27 -5.21
N TYR A 78 -13.67 16.45 -4.70
CA TYR A 78 -12.36 16.68 -4.08
C TYR A 78 -12.18 15.78 -2.85
N PHE A 79 -13.16 15.76 -1.95
CA PHE A 79 -13.09 14.91 -0.76
C PHE A 79 -13.11 13.42 -1.10
N GLU A 80 -13.94 12.99 -2.05
CA GLU A 80 -13.95 11.61 -2.54
C GLU A 80 -12.57 11.20 -3.05
N PHE A 81 -11.96 12.01 -3.91
CA PHE A 81 -10.64 11.75 -4.48
C PHE A 81 -9.56 11.68 -3.39
N VAL A 82 -9.49 12.69 -2.52
CA VAL A 82 -8.51 12.75 -1.42
C VAL A 82 -8.65 11.53 -0.51
N LEU A 83 -9.87 11.23 -0.06
CA LEU A 83 -10.12 10.14 0.86
C LEU A 83 -9.85 8.76 0.22
N LEU A 84 -10.18 8.61 -1.06
CA LEU A 84 -9.86 7.41 -1.83
C LEU A 84 -8.34 7.23 -1.93
N LEU A 85 -7.58 8.27 -2.28
CA LEU A 85 -6.13 8.22 -2.39
C LEU A 85 -5.46 7.87 -1.06
N LEU A 86 -5.86 8.52 0.04
CA LEU A 86 -5.35 8.26 1.38
C LEU A 86 -5.56 6.79 1.77
N PHE A 87 -6.78 6.28 1.59
CA PHE A 87 -7.13 4.93 2.00
C PHE A 87 -6.44 3.87 1.13
N SER A 88 -6.47 4.05 -0.19
CA SER A 88 -5.86 3.10 -1.15
C SER A 88 -4.35 3.01 -0.96
N THR A 89 -3.70 4.14 -0.71
CA THR A 89 -2.26 4.17 -0.42
C THR A 89 -1.95 3.55 0.93
N GLY A 90 -2.74 3.82 1.97
CA GLY A 90 -2.62 3.14 3.27
C GLY A 90 -2.69 1.62 3.15
N ILE A 91 -3.60 1.11 2.31
CA ILE A 91 -3.70 -0.32 1.99
C ILE A 91 -2.46 -0.81 1.22
N ALA A 92 -1.99 -0.06 0.22
CA ALA A 92 -0.79 -0.43 -0.54
C ALA A 92 0.45 -0.55 0.36
N PHE A 93 0.56 0.28 1.39
CA PHE A 93 1.62 0.20 2.39
C PHE A 93 1.57 -1.07 3.27
N GLN A 94 0.52 -1.88 3.17
CA GLN A 94 0.46 -3.20 3.81
C GLN A 94 1.12 -4.32 3.00
N ILE A 95 1.57 -4.05 1.77
CA ILE A 95 2.28 -5.03 0.94
C ILE A 95 3.45 -5.71 1.68
N PRO A 96 4.34 -4.98 2.39
CA PRO A 96 5.44 -5.61 3.14
C PRO A 96 4.95 -6.52 4.26
N VAL A 97 3.86 -6.14 4.94
CA VAL A 97 3.26 -6.93 6.03
C VAL A 97 2.70 -8.24 5.47
N ILE A 98 1.98 -8.17 4.36
CA ILE A 98 1.41 -9.34 3.68
C ILE A 98 2.52 -10.28 3.24
N GLN A 99 3.58 -9.76 2.59
CA GLN A 99 4.72 -10.56 2.18
C GLN A 99 5.41 -11.22 3.38
N PHE A 100 5.62 -10.48 4.47
CA PHE A 100 6.21 -11.03 5.67
C PHE A 100 5.37 -12.19 6.23
N LEU A 101 4.06 -12.01 6.36
CA LEU A 101 3.15 -13.07 6.81
C LEU A 101 3.18 -14.30 5.89
N LEU A 102 3.16 -14.10 4.57
CA LEU A 102 3.22 -15.20 3.60
C LEU A 102 4.54 -15.97 3.66
N GLY A 103 5.66 -15.26 3.85
CA GLY A 103 6.96 -15.88 4.03
C GLY A 103 7.05 -16.65 5.34
N LEU A 104 6.50 -16.09 6.42
CA LEU A 104 6.53 -16.68 7.76
C LEU A 104 5.68 -17.96 7.84
N LEU A 105 4.56 -18.00 7.11
CA LEU A 105 3.74 -19.20 6.95
C LEU A 105 4.33 -20.22 5.94
N GLY A 106 5.42 -19.88 5.25
CA GLY A 106 6.01 -20.73 4.21
C GLY A 106 5.16 -20.88 2.94
N ILE A 107 4.15 -20.01 2.74
CA ILE A 107 3.24 -20.08 1.58
C ILE A 107 3.96 -19.61 0.31
N VAL A 108 4.80 -18.57 0.42
CA VAL A 108 5.53 -18.00 -0.71
C VAL A 108 6.98 -17.76 -0.31
N SER A 109 7.92 -18.29 -1.09
CA SER A 109 9.35 -18.03 -0.90
C SER A 109 9.75 -16.64 -1.38
N ALA A 110 10.80 -16.06 -0.79
CA ALA A 110 11.34 -14.78 -1.25
C ALA A 110 11.76 -14.79 -2.73
N LYS A 111 12.24 -15.94 -3.24
CA LYS A 111 12.58 -16.11 -4.66
C LYS A 111 11.34 -15.98 -5.56
N GLN A 112 10.22 -16.58 -5.14
CA GLN A 112 8.95 -16.44 -5.86
C GLN A 112 8.46 -14.99 -5.82
N MET A 113 8.53 -14.32 -4.67
CA MET A 113 8.21 -12.89 -4.56
C MET A 113 9.06 -12.07 -5.53
N LEU A 114 10.38 -12.20 -5.49
CA LEU A 114 11.27 -11.43 -6.37
C LEU A 114 11.04 -11.74 -7.85
N SER A 115 10.64 -12.96 -8.22
CA SER A 115 10.30 -13.29 -9.62
C SER A 115 8.99 -12.64 -10.10
N GLY A 116 8.05 -12.38 -9.18
CA GLY A 116 6.71 -11.85 -9.46
C GLY A 116 6.63 -10.32 -9.63
N TRP A 117 7.75 -9.60 -9.54
CA TRP A 117 7.76 -8.13 -9.51
C TRP A 117 7.07 -7.46 -10.70
N ARG A 118 7.11 -8.09 -11.90
CA ARG A 118 6.48 -7.55 -13.11
C ARG A 118 4.95 -7.52 -12.99
N TYR A 119 4.36 -8.54 -12.36
CA TYR A 119 2.92 -8.58 -12.13
C TYR A 119 2.48 -7.52 -11.13
N VAL A 120 3.32 -7.25 -10.13
CA VAL A 120 3.06 -6.20 -9.14
C VAL A 120 3.16 -4.83 -9.77
N LEU A 121 4.17 -4.58 -10.63
CA LEU A 121 4.26 -3.35 -11.40
C LEU A 121 2.99 -3.13 -12.24
N LEU A 122 2.57 -4.15 -12.99
CA LEU A 122 1.37 -4.06 -13.81
C LEU A 122 0.13 -3.76 -12.95
N GLY A 123 -0.05 -4.48 -11.84
CA GLY A 123 -1.14 -4.23 -10.91
C GLY A 123 -1.11 -2.82 -10.30
N ALA A 124 0.07 -2.31 -9.97
CA ALA A 124 0.23 -0.97 -9.41
C ALA A 124 -0.11 0.13 -10.42
N VAL A 125 0.28 -0.02 -11.68
CA VAL A 125 -0.09 0.90 -12.76
C VAL A 125 -1.60 0.86 -13.01
N ILE A 126 -2.20 -0.33 -13.05
CA ILE A 126 -3.66 -0.49 -13.22
C ILE A 126 -4.40 0.17 -12.05
N LEU A 127 -3.97 -0.08 -10.81
CA LEU A 127 -4.54 0.58 -9.63
C LEU A 127 -4.40 2.10 -9.71
N GLY A 128 -3.22 2.60 -10.11
CA GLY A 128 -3.03 4.02 -10.36
C GLY A 128 -4.03 4.57 -11.37
N ALA A 129 -4.29 3.86 -12.46
CA ALA A 129 -5.27 4.26 -13.47
C ALA A 129 -6.72 4.27 -12.97
N VAL A 130 -7.09 3.34 -12.10
CA VAL A 130 -8.43 3.30 -11.51
C VAL A 130 -8.62 4.40 -10.44
N LEU A 131 -7.56 4.71 -9.69
CA LEU A 131 -7.61 5.66 -8.58
C LEU A 131 -7.45 7.13 -9.02
N THR A 132 -6.90 7.38 -10.21
CA THR A 132 -6.68 8.73 -10.74
C THR A 132 -7.76 9.10 -11.76
N PRO A 133 -8.58 10.14 -11.53
CA PRO A 133 -9.66 10.53 -12.44
C PRO A 133 -9.20 10.91 -13.86
N SER A 134 -7.97 11.38 -14.02
CA SER A 134 -7.42 11.92 -15.28
C SER A 134 -6.38 11.04 -15.96
N THR A 135 -6.16 9.81 -15.47
CA THR A 135 -5.00 9.01 -15.87
C THR A 135 -3.68 9.80 -15.81
N ASP A 136 -3.49 10.56 -14.72
CA ASP A 136 -2.29 11.40 -14.50
C ASP A 136 -1.02 10.52 -14.49
N PRO A 137 -0.14 10.63 -15.50
CA PRO A 137 1.05 9.79 -15.59
C PRO A 137 2.02 10.03 -14.43
N ILE A 138 2.07 11.24 -13.86
CA ILE A 138 2.97 11.60 -12.76
C ILE A 138 2.52 10.91 -11.48
N THR A 139 1.26 11.12 -11.08
CA THR A 139 0.72 10.49 -9.87
C THR A 139 0.70 8.96 -9.99
N GLN A 140 0.36 8.43 -11.16
CA GLN A 140 0.41 6.99 -11.42
C GLN A 140 1.82 6.41 -11.29
N SER A 141 2.82 7.06 -11.92
CA SER A 141 4.22 6.59 -11.85
C SER A 141 4.74 6.67 -10.42
N LEU A 142 4.37 7.71 -9.68
CA LEU A 142 4.77 7.89 -8.28
C LEU A 142 4.16 6.81 -7.38
N LEU A 143 2.87 6.51 -7.54
CA LEU A 143 2.21 5.42 -6.82
C LEU A 143 2.81 4.06 -7.19
N ALA A 144 3.00 3.78 -8.48
CA ALA A 144 3.58 2.52 -8.95
C ALA A 144 5.02 2.33 -8.45
N GLY A 145 5.81 3.41 -8.46
CA GLY A 145 7.16 3.44 -7.89
C GLY A 145 7.16 3.18 -6.38
N ALA A 146 6.26 3.81 -5.63
CA ALA A 146 6.12 3.57 -4.19
C ALA A 146 5.73 2.12 -3.90
N VAL A 147 4.75 1.57 -4.63
CA VAL A 147 4.32 0.17 -4.51
C VAL A 147 5.47 -0.79 -4.81
N LEU A 148 6.25 -0.54 -5.87
CA LEU A 148 7.43 -1.35 -6.17
C LEU A 148 8.49 -1.26 -5.08
N GLY A 149 8.76 -0.07 -4.56
CA GLY A 149 9.71 0.13 -3.45
C GLY A 149 9.29 -0.67 -2.21
N LEU A 150 8.02 -0.61 -1.85
CA LEU A 150 7.43 -1.42 -0.78
C LEU A 150 7.54 -2.91 -1.07
N TYR A 151 7.26 -3.32 -2.30
CA TYR A 151 7.32 -4.71 -2.73
C TYR A 151 8.72 -5.31 -2.59
N PHE A 152 9.74 -4.60 -3.09
CA PHE A 152 11.13 -5.05 -2.96
C PHE A 152 11.62 -4.96 -1.52
N GLY A 153 11.23 -3.92 -0.78
CA GLY A 153 11.57 -3.76 0.63
C GLY A 153 11.02 -4.90 1.49
N GLY A 154 9.75 -5.25 1.31
CA GLY A 154 9.14 -6.38 2.01
C GLY A 154 9.73 -7.73 1.62
N ALA A 155 10.01 -7.96 0.33
CA ALA A 155 10.66 -9.19 -0.12
C ALA A 155 12.07 -9.31 0.46
N GLY A 156 12.81 -8.19 0.53
CA GLY A 156 14.11 -8.13 1.20
C GLY A 156 14.03 -8.40 2.70
N LEU A 157 12.99 -7.90 3.38
CA LEU A 157 12.74 -8.18 4.78
C LEU A 157 12.46 -9.67 5.04
N VAL A 158 11.73 -10.33 4.14
CA VAL A 158 11.56 -11.80 4.16
C VAL A 158 12.91 -12.52 4.02
N VAL A 159 13.75 -12.11 3.06
CA VAL A 159 15.10 -12.70 2.88
C VAL A 159 15.96 -12.58 4.14
N LEU A 160 15.89 -11.43 4.82
CA LEU A 160 16.74 -11.12 5.97
C LEU A 160 16.28 -11.81 7.26
N LEU A 161 14.97 -11.88 7.48
CA LEU A 161 14.40 -12.35 8.76
C LEU A 161 13.96 -13.81 8.76
N ILE A 162 13.71 -14.41 7.59
CA ILE A 162 13.24 -15.79 7.48
C ILE A 162 14.39 -16.64 6.91
N PRO A 163 15.04 -17.48 7.75
CA PRO A 163 16.10 -18.37 7.29
C PRO A 163 15.60 -19.27 6.16
N ARG A 164 16.44 -19.47 5.13
CA ARG A 164 16.12 -20.37 4.01
C ARG A 164 15.79 -21.76 4.55
N THR A 165 14.51 -22.11 4.57
CA THR A 165 14.12 -23.52 4.52
C THR A 165 14.20 -23.91 3.06
N ASP A 166 15.39 -24.34 2.65
CA ASP A 166 15.56 -25.07 1.41
C ASP A 166 14.66 -26.30 1.50
N VAL A 167 13.58 -26.30 0.72
CA VAL A 167 12.79 -27.50 0.41
C VAL A 167 13.28 -28.03 -0.93
#